data_AF-A0A9D2KTB6-F1
#
_entry.id   AF-A0A9D2KTB6-F1
#
_cell.length_a   1.000
_cell.length_b   1.000
_cell.length_c   1.000
_cell.angle_alpha   90.00
_cell.angle_beta   90.00
_cell.angle_gamma   90.00
#
_symmetry.space_group_name_H-M   'P 1'
#
loop_
_entity.id
_entity.type
_entity.pdbx_description
1 polymer ?
#
loop_
_entity_poly.entity_id
_entity_poly.type
_entity_poly.pdbx_seq_one_letter_code
_entity_poly.pdbx_strand_id
1 'polypeptide(L)' 'MVKTQSGRTAIQWIETFTILQAQHSLRLTKLSIKEIAYKLHFPDQSVFGRYFKKYCGVSPSEYRNGNCKRK' A
#
# COMPACT_ATOMS: atom_id res chain seq x y z
N MET A 1 -28.88 6.19 -17.80
CA MET A 1 -27.88 7.15 -17.29
C MET A 1 -27.93 7.10 -15.77
N VAL A 2 -27.13 6.20 -15.17
CA VAL A 2 -27.12 6.01 -13.72
C VAL A 2 -26.25 7.10 -13.08
N LYS A 3 -26.88 7.78 -12.14
CA LYS A 3 -26.47 9.00 -11.50
C LYS A 3 -25.23 8.73 -10.63
N THR A 4 -24.18 9.52 -10.86
CA THR A 4 -23.25 10.07 -9.86
C THR A 4 -23.25 9.36 -8.50
N GLN A 5 -22.36 8.39 -8.29
CA GLN A 5 -22.18 7.83 -6.95
C GLN A 5 -20.73 7.37 -6.78
N SER A 6 -20.01 8.07 -5.89
CA SER A 6 -18.57 7.95 -5.63
C SER A 6 -17.71 8.57 -6.73
N GLY A 7 -17.22 9.79 -6.52
CA GLY A 7 -16.13 10.40 -7.30
C GLY A 7 -14.77 9.69 -7.14
N ARG A 8 -14.78 8.36 -6.93
CA ARG A 8 -13.63 7.47 -6.77
C ARG A 8 -13.85 6.28 -7.70
N THR A 9 -13.03 6.19 -8.74
CA THR A 9 -13.03 5.11 -9.73
C THR A 9 -12.84 3.74 -9.04
N ALA A 10 -13.32 2.65 -9.63
CA ALA A 10 -13.08 1.28 -9.13
C ALA A 10 -11.58 1.03 -8.84
N ILE A 11 -10.71 1.65 -9.64
CA ILE A 11 -9.27 1.68 -9.45
C ILE A 11 -8.90 2.25 -8.07
N GLN A 12 -9.41 3.43 -7.68
CA GLN A 12 -9.16 4.04 -6.35
C GLN A 12 -9.56 3.13 -5.19
N TRP A 13 -10.62 2.33 -5.34
CA TRP A 13 -11.03 1.36 -4.33
C TRP A 13 -10.03 0.22 -4.20
N ILE A 14 -9.60 -0.37 -5.33
CA ILE A 14 -8.55 -1.40 -5.36
C ILE A 14 -7.28 -0.84 -4.73
N GLU A 15 -6.93 0.38 -5.10
CA GLU A 15 -5.75 1.07 -4.62
C GLU A 15 -5.78 1.25 -3.10
N THR A 16 -6.88 1.80 -2.56
CA THR A 16 -7.08 1.98 -1.13
C THR A 16 -7.05 0.65 -0.38
N PHE A 17 -7.72 -0.38 -0.91
CA PHE A 17 -7.79 -1.70 -0.30
C PHE A 17 -6.41 -2.38 -0.26
N THR A 18 -5.64 -2.24 -1.34
CA THR A 18 -4.27 -2.76 -1.45
C THR A 18 -3.35 -2.11 -0.42
N ILE A 19 -3.45 -0.80 -0.23
CA ILE A 19 -2.68 -0.09 0.81
C ILE A 19 -3.07 -0.54 2.21
N LEU A 20 -4.36 -0.77 2.46
CA LEU A 20 -4.86 -1.21 3.76
C LEU A 20 -4.36 -2.63 4.09
N GLN A 21 -4.43 -3.54 3.11
CA GLN A 21 -3.82 -4.89 3.17
C GLN A 21 -2.32 -4.83 3.44
N ALA A 22 -1.60 -3.92 2.77
CA ALA A 22 -0.17 -3.73 2.94
C ALA A 22 0.18 -3.25 4.36
N GLN A 23 -0.54 -2.26 4.90
CA GLN A 23 -0.35 -1.80 6.27
C GLN A 23 -0.62 -2.91 7.29
N HIS A 24 -1.68 -3.68 7.08
CA HIS A 24 -2.04 -4.79 7.95
C HIS A 24 -0.96 -5.88 7.92
N SER A 25 -0.46 -6.21 6.73
CA SER A 25 0.62 -7.18 6.53
C SER A 25 1.93 -6.73 7.17
N LEU A 26 2.27 -5.44 7.08
CA LEU A 26 3.47 -4.86 7.72
C LEU A 26 3.39 -4.88 9.25
N ARG A 27 2.18 -4.80 9.83
CA ARG A 27 1.97 -4.84 11.29
C ARG A 27 1.88 -6.25 11.84
N LEU A 28 1.12 -7.13 11.19
CA LEU A 28 0.86 -8.49 11.66
C LEU A 28 2.02 -9.44 11.39
N THR A 29 2.74 -9.23 10.28
CA THR A 29 3.72 -10.18 9.78
C THR A 29 5.12 -9.58 9.74
N LYS A 30 6.11 -10.36 10.14
CA LYS A 30 7.54 -10.02 9.98
C LYS A 30 8.08 -10.31 8.57
N LEU A 31 7.18 -10.52 7.59
CA LEU A 31 7.51 -10.85 6.21
C LEU A 31 8.33 -9.73 5.54
N SER A 32 9.24 -10.13 4.66
CA SER A 32 10.03 -9.17 3.88
C SER A 32 9.15 -8.39 2.90
N ILE A 33 9.58 -7.19 2.53
CA ILE A 33 8.87 -6.32 1.58
C ILE A 33 8.60 -7.04 0.25
N LYS A 34 9.53 -7.92 -0.17
CA LYS A 34 9.39 -8.77 -1.35
C LYS A 34 8.23 -9.77 -1.25
N GLU A 35 8.02 -10.38 -0.09
CA GLU A 35 6.91 -11.32 0.13
C GLU A 35 5.57 -10.59 0.24
N ILE A 36 5.55 -9.40 0.84
CA ILE A 36 4.36 -8.55 0.89
C ILE A 36 3.96 -8.12 -0.52
N ALA A 37 4.94 -7.71 -1.36
CA ALA A 37 4.70 -7.39 -2.76
C ALA A 37 4.13 -8.60 -3.52
N TYR A 38 4.67 -9.79 -3.29
CA TYR A 38 4.17 -11.04 -3.89
C TYR A 38 2.72 -11.35 -3.47
N LYS A 39 2.38 -11.21 -2.17
CA LYS A 39 1.02 -11.40 -1.65
C LYS A 39 0.00 -10.42 -2.22
N LEU A 40 0.43 -9.20 -2.51
CA LEU A 40 -0.40 -8.15 -3.09
C LEU A 40 -0.43 -8.22 -4.64
N HIS A 41 0.11 -9.29 -5.22
CA HIS A 41 0.22 -9.50 -6.67
C HIS A 41 0.97 -8.39 -7.42
N PHE A 42 1.90 -7.71 -6.75
CA PHE A 42 2.83 -6.80 -7.43
C PHE A 42 3.94 -7.61 -8.11
N PRO A 43 4.35 -7.19 -9.33
CA PRO A 43 5.44 -7.85 -10.04
C PRO A 43 6.78 -7.66 -9.31
N ASP A 44 6.97 -6.51 -8.65
CA ASP A 44 8.23 -6.14 -8.02
C ASP A 44 8.05 -5.36 -6.72
N GLN A 45 8.99 -5.58 -5.79
CA GLN A 45 9.06 -4.80 -4.54
C GLN A 45 9.28 -3.30 -4.79
N SER A 46 9.94 -2.95 -5.90
CA SER A 46 10.24 -1.57 -6.27
C SER A 46 8.97 -0.82 -6.68
N VAL A 47 8.10 -1.49 -7.45
CA VAL A 47 6.79 -0.96 -7.85
C VAL A 47 5.92 -0.81 -6.62
N PHE A 48 5.84 -1.84 -5.79
CA PHE A 48 5.12 -1.80 -4.52
C PHE A 48 5.63 -0.67 -3.61
N GLY A 49 6.94 -0.49 -3.47
CA GLY A 49 7.53 0.56 -2.64
C GLY A 49 7.19 1.97 -3.13
N ARG A 50 7.27 2.21 -4.45
CA ARG A 50 6.90 3.50 -5.06
C ARG A 50 5.41 3.77 -4.91
N TYR A 51 4.60 2.73 -5.06
CA TYR A 51 3.16 2.77 -4.89
C TYR A 51 2.77 3.07 -3.43
N PHE A 52 3.29 2.30 -2.47
CA PHE A 52 3.03 2.47 -1.05
C PHE A 52 3.49 3.84 -0.54
N LYS A 53 4.64 4.34 -1.00
CA LYS A 53 5.13 5.69 -0.68
C LYS A 53 4.21 6.78 -1.23
N LYS A 54 3.60 6.60 -2.40
CA LYS A 54 2.67 7.57 -2.98
C LYS A 54 1.40 7.74 -2.14
N TYR A 55 0.89 6.65 -1.56
CA TYR A 55 -0.33 6.67 -0.75
C TYR A 55 -0.08 6.95 0.73
N CYS A 56 0.92 6.29 1.32
CA CYS A 56 1.22 6.35 2.75
C CYS A 56 2.24 7.44 3.12
N GLY A 57 2.90 8.05 2.12
CA GLY A 57 3.94 9.06 2.30
C GLY A 57 5.31 8.50 2.71
N VAL A 58 5.36 7.26 3.19
CA VAL A 58 6.57 6.59 3.68
C VAL A 58 6.79 5.27 2.95
N SER A 59 8.05 4.83 2.85
CA SER A 59 8.38 3.54 2.27
C SER A 59 7.90 2.40 3.19
N PRO A 60 7.53 1.22 2.67
CA PRO A 60 7.09 0.09 3.51
C PRO A 60 8.18 -0.36 4.50
N SER A 61 9.46 -0.20 4.13
CA SER A 61 10.59 -0.42 5.04
C SER A 61 10.61 0.57 6.20
N GLU A 62 10.42 1.87 5.90
CA GLU A 62 10.36 2.94 6.92
C GLU A 62 9.15 2.78 7.84
N TYR A 63 7.99 2.39 7.27
CA TYR A 63 6.78 2.10 8.02
C TYR A 63 7.01 0.97 9.02
N ARG A 64 7.70 -0.11 8.61
CA ARG A 64 8.07 -1.21 9.51
C ARG A 64 9.08 -0.79 10.57
N ASN A 65 10.03 0.07 10.22
CA ASN A 65 11.07 0.52 11.15
C ASN A 65 10.58 1.63 12.12
N GLY A 66 9.29 2.01 12.07
CA GLY A 66 8.72 3.05 12.94
C GLY A 66 9.28 4.46 12.69
N ASN A 67 10.04 4.66 11.61
CA ASN A 67 10.72 5.91 11.30
C ASN A 67 9.82 6.84 10.46
N CYS A 68 8.57 7.02 10.86
CA CYS A 68 7.77 8.14 10.37
C CYS A 68 8.46 9.41 10.89
N LYS A 69 9.32 10.02 10.06
CA LYS A 69 9.90 11.32 10.38
C LYS A 69 8.75 12.30 10.51
N ARG A 70 8.33 12.57 11.74
CA ARG A 70 7.60 13.79 12.09
C ARG A 70 8.49 14.93 11.61
N LYS A 71 8.06 15.61 10.55
CA LYS A 71 8.60 16.92 10.21
C LYS A 71 7.64 17.96 10.75
#